data_AF-A0A1U8N607-F1
#
_entry.id   AF-A0A1U8N607-F1
#
_cell.length_a   1.000
_cell.length_b   1.000
_cell.length_c   1.000
_cell.angle_alpha   90.00
_cell.angle_beta   90.00
_cell.angle_gamma   90.00
#
_symmetry.space_group_name_H-M   'P 1'
#
loop_
_entity.id
_entity.type
_entity.pdbx_description
1 polymer ?
#
loop_
_entity_poly.entity_id
_entity_poly.type
_entity_poly.pdbx_seq_one_letter_code
_entity_poly.pdbx_strand_id
1 'polypeptide(L)'
;MGFRKNVLQFYFYKTFFGKSSSPLTIFLLLPEPYIEQVEYLDVLTKTGKKTSVSKPRGDVHRDGDYHKAVHVWIFAESTQELLLQKRADYKDSWPGLWDISSAGHISAGDSSLITAQRELQEELGVILPKDAFELIFIFLEECVTNNGKFINNEYSDVYRVTTLEPISREAFTLQ
;
A
#
# COMPACT_ATOMS: atom_id res chain seq x y z
N MET A 1 14.28 -1.94 25.58
CA MET A 1 13.23 -1.21 24.83
C MET A 1 12.89 -2.08 23.63
N GLY A 2 11.69 -2.68 23.59
CA GLY A 2 11.39 -3.84 22.76
C GLY A 2 11.23 -3.56 21.27
N PHE A 3 11.60 -4.55 20.44
CA PHE A 3 11.26 -4.67 19.04
C PHE A 3 9.74 -4.57 18.84
N ARG A 4 9.27 -3.63 18.02
CA ARG A 4 7.91 -3.65 17.50
C ARG A 4 7.91 -4.48 16.23
N LYS A 5 7.40 -5.71 16.33
CA LYS A 5 6.74 -6.35 15.19
C LYS A 5 5.49 -5.50 14.94
N ASN A 6 5.39 -4.88 13.78
CA ASN A 6 4.12 -4.31 13.35
C ASN A 6 3.15 -5.49 13.17
N VAL A 7 1.88 -5.24 13.42
CA VAL A 7 0.80 -6.19 13.18
C VAL A 7 -0.22 -5.42 12.37
N LEU A 8 -0.26 -5.66 11.06
CA LEU A 8 -1.40 -5.42 10.21
C LEU A 8 -2.56 -6.21 10.79
N GLN A 9 -3.43 -5.48 11.50
CA GLN A 9 -4.55 -6.07 12.20
C GLN A 9 -5.74 -6.20 11.24
N PHE A 10 -5.85 -7.34 10.57
CA PHE A 10 -7.10 -7.77 9.94
C PHE A 10 -8.10 -8.17 11.05
N TYR A 11 -9.15 -7.38 11.27
CA TYR A 11 -10.21 -7.76 12.22
C TYR A 11 -11.14 -8.82 11.62
N PHE A 12 -11.16 -10.00 12.24
CA PHE A 12 -12.40 -10.74 12.52
C PHE A 12 -12.35 -11.17 14.00
N TYR A 13 -13.46 -11.03 14.73
CA TYR A 13 -13.55 -11.15 16.20
C TYR A 13 -13.17 -12.55 16.76
N LYS A 14 -12.09 -12.66 17.57
CA LYS A 14 -12.05 -13.37 18.88
C LYS A 14 -10.64 -13.32 19.53
N THR A 15 -10.63 -13.02 20.84
CA THR A 15 -9.51 -12.87 21.80
C THR A 15 -8.76 -14.16 22.15
N PHE A 16 -7.43 -14.09 22.44
CA PHE A 16 -6.76 -14.71 23.62
C PHE A 16 -5.28 -14.26 23.80
N PHE A 17 -4.80 -14.25 25.07
CA PHE A 17 -3.50 -13.77 25.61
C PHE A 17 -2.40 -14.87 25.74
N GLY A 18 -1.09 -14.51 25.77
CA GLY A 18 0.01 -15.36 26.32
C GLY A 18 1.46 -14.90 25.99
N LYS A 19 2.47 -15.19 26.85
CA LYS A 19 3.80 -14.50 27.03
C LYS A 19 5.08 -15.34 26.70
N SER A 20 6.22 -14.63 26.47
CA SER A 20 7.68 -14.83 26.84
C SER A 20 8.48 -16.09 26.40
N SER A 21 9.82 -16.18 26.20
CA SER A 21 11.04 -15.33 26.33
C SER A 21 12.31 -16.10 25.86
N SER A 22 13.36 -15.45 25.31
CA SER A 22 14.81 -15.54 25.69
C SER A 22 15.70 -14.71 24.72
N PRO A 23 16.84 -14.12 25.15
CA PRO A 23 17.69 -13.30 24.27
C PRO A 23 18.91 -14.06 23.75
N LEU A 24 19.15 -14.02 22.44
CA LEU A 24 20.42 -14.38 21.81
C LEU A 24 21.25 -13.09 21.65
N THR A 25 22.51 -13.14 22.08
CA THR A 25 23.48 -12.05 21.92
C THR A 25 23.81 -11.89 20.43
N ILE A 26 23.36 -10.79 19.82
CA ILE A 26 23.70 -10.40 18.44
C ILE A 26 24.89 -9.46 18.50
N PHE A 27 25.96 -9.79 17.78
CA PHE A 27 27.05 -8.87 17.46
C PHE A 27 26.46 -7.71 16.64
N LEU A 28 26.43 -6.51 17.22
CA LEU A 28 26.04 -5.27 16.53
C LEU A 28 27.14 -4.90 15.53
N LEU A 29 26.99 -5.35 14.28
CA LEU A 29 27.49 -4.58 13.15
C LEU A 29 26.74 -3.24 13.19
N LEU A 30 27.48 -2.12 13.23
CA LEU A 30 26.87 -0.80 13.13
C LEU A 30 26.04 -0.77 11.84
N PRO A 31 24.74 -0.41 11.88
CA PRO A 31 23.95 -0.32 10.66
C PRO A 31 24.57 0.76 9.77
N GLU A 32 24.79 0.41 8.50
CA GLU A 32 25.04 1.38 7.44
C GLU A 32 24.01 2.52 7.53
N PRO A 33 24.39 3.79 7.29
CA PRO A 33 23.45 4.91 7.39
C PRO A 33 22.25 4.64 6.49
N TYR A 34 21.06 4.57 7.10
CA TYR A 34 19.81 4.42 6.39
C TYR A 34 19.57 5.69 5.56
N ILE A 35 19.79 5.59 4.25
CA ILE A 35 19.40 6.62 3.29
C ILE A 35 17.91 6.42 3.05
N GLU A 36 17.08 7.31 3.58
CA GLU A 36 15.66 7.35 3.26
C GLU A 36 15.51 7.63 1.76
N GLN A 37 15.08 6.62 1.01
CA GLN A 37 14.80 6.76 -0.41
C GLN A 37 13.57 7.66 -0.55
N VAL A 38 13.75 8.85 -1.10
CA VAL A 38 12.66 9.78 -1.36
C VAL A 38 11.87 9.26 -2.55
N GLU A 39 10.60 8.90 -2.34
CA GLU A 39 9.68 8.51 -3.41
C GLU A 39 9.36 9.72 -4.30
N TYR A 40 9.56 9.57 -5.61
CA TYR A 40 9.18 10.56 -6.63
C TYR A 40 7.98 10.07 -7.41
N LEU A 41 7.05 10.98 -7.74
CA LEU A 41 5.85 10.71 -8.51
C LEU A 41 5.83 11.57 -9.77
N ASP A 42 5.31 11.03 -10.87
CA ASP A 42 5.06 11.80 -12.08
C ASP A 42 3.85 12.73 -11.90
N VAL A 43 4.02 14.01 -12.24
CA VAL A 43 2.94 14.99 -12.22
C VAL A 43 2.10 14.85 -13.49
N LEU A 44 0.79 14.88 -13.31
CA LEU A 44 -0.20 14.82 -14.37
C LEU A 44 -0.90 16.16 -14.54
N THR A 45 -1.49 16.34 -15.71
CA THR A 45 -2.53 17.36 -15.89
C THR A 45 -3.78 16.95 -15.12
N LYS A 46 -4.68 17.91 -14.88
CA LYS A 46 -6.04 17.68 -14.35
C LYS A 46 -6.90 16.70 -15.19
N THR A 47 -6.48 16.37 -16.40
CA THR A 47 -7.14 15.39 -17.27
C THR A 47 -6.45 14.03 -17.28
N GLY A 48 -5.49 13.81 -16.37
CA GLY A 48 -4.77 12.55 -16.20
C GLY A 48 -3.63 12.32 -17.20
N LYS A 49 -3.22 13.34 -17.97
CA LYS A 49 -2.12 13.20 -18.94
C LYS A 49 -0.77 13.43 -18.26
N LYS A 50 0.19 12.54 -18.49
CA LYS A 50 1.56 12.67 -17.97
C LYS A 50 2.23 13.95 -18.50
N THR A 51 2.88 14.68 -17.59
CA THR A 51 3.73 15.83 -17.93
C THR A 51 5.20 15.40 -18.03
N SER A 52 6.11 16.36 -18.19
CA SER A 52 7.56 16.12 -18.10
C SER A 52 8.12 16.35 -16.69
N VAL A 53 7.26 16.59 -15.70
CA VAL A 53 7.65 16.93 -14.33
C VAL A 53 7.40 15.74 -13.42
N SER A 54 8.36 15.46 -12.54
CA SER A 54 8.21 14.54 -11.42
C SER A 54 8.66 15.27 -10.15
N LYS A 55 8.00 15.00 -9.02
CA LYS A 55 8.26 15.67 -7.73
C LYS A 55 8.34 14.64 -6.60
N PRO A 56 9.04 14.93 -5.50
CA PRO A 56 8.91 14.15 -4.27
C PRO A 56 7.44 14.02 -3.86
N ARG A 57 7.03 12.85 -3.35
CA ARG A 57 5.65 12.60 -2.92
C ARG A 57 5.11 13.69 -1.98
N GLY A 58 5.93 14.16 -1.04
CA GLY A 58 5.54 15.20 -0.10
C GLY A 58 5.21 16.53 -0.78
N ASP A 59 5.94 16.87 -1.85
CA ASP A 59 5.68 18.09 -2.64
C ASP A 59 4.40 17.96 -3.46
N VAL A 60 4.16 16.80 -4.08
CA VAL A 60 2.93 16.50 -4.83
C VAL A 60 1.68 16.73 -3.97
N HIS A 61 1.66 16.15 -2.77
CA HIS A 61 0.52 16.27 -1.86
C HIS A 61 0.39 17.65 -1.19
N ARG A 62 1.49 18.37 -1.04
CA ARG A 62 1.46 19.77 -0.55
C ARG A 62 0.88 20.70 -1.62
N ASP A 63 1.32 20.55 -2.86
CA ASP A 63 0.98 21.44 -3.97
C ASP A 63 -0.37 21.06 -4.62
N GLY A 64 -0.87 19.85 -4.35
CA GLY A 64 -2.10 19.32 -4.95
C GLY A 64 -1.91 18.92 -6.41
N ASP A 65 -0.72 18.46 -6.78
CA ASP A 65 -0.45 17.98 -8.13
C ASP A 65 -1.20 16.67 -8.39
N TYR A 66 -1.77 16.55 -9.58
CA TYR A 66 -2.39 15.30 -10.00
C TYR A 66 -1.30 14.23 -10.19
N HIS A 67 -1.53 13.02 -9.71
CA HIS A 67 -0.57 11.91 -9.78
C HIS A 67 -1.29 10.57 -9.91
N LYS A 68 -0.56 9.46 -9.99
CA LYS A 68 -1.13 8.12 -10.09
C LYS A 68 -0.84 7.24 -8.89
N ALA A 69 -1.80 6.37 -8.61
CA ALA A 69 -1.65 5.21 -7.74
C ALA A 69 -2.27 3.97 -8.38
N VAL A 70 -2.10 2.85 -7.68
CA VAL A 70 -2.74 1.58 -7.98
C VAL A 70 -3.53 1.10 -6.79
N HIS A 71 -4.66 0.47 -7.05
CA HIS A 71 -5.42 -0.29 -6.06
C HIS A 71 -5.51 -1.74 -6.54
N VAL A 72 -5.15 -2.69 -5.69
CA VAL A 72 -5.29 -4.12 -5.93
C VAL A 72 -6.43 -4.66 -5.06
N TRP A 73 -7.43 -5.22 -5.72
CA TRP A 73 -8.65 -5.78 -5.11
C TRP A 73 -8.56 -7.31 -5.18
N ILE A 74 -8.33 -7.97 -4.06
CA ILE A 74 -8.35 -9.44 -3.98
C ILE A 74 -9.77 -9.90 -3.67
N PHE A 75 -10.39 -10.57 -4.64
CA PHE A 75 -11.74 -11.09 -4.56
C PHE A 75 -11.72 -12.63 -4.51
N ALA A 76 -12.47 -13.21 -3.57
CA ALA A 76 -12.65 -14.65 -3.45
C ALA A 76 -13.99 -15.07 -4.07
N GLU A 77 -13.95 -15.90 -5.12
CA GLU A 77 -15.16 -16.32 -5.84
C GLU A 77 -16.09 -17.20 -5.03
N SER A 78 -15.55 -18.17 -4.26
CA SER A 78 -16.36 -19.12 -3.50
C SER A 78 -17.25 -18.43 -2.44
N THR A 79 -16.73 -17.37 -1.82
CA THR A 79 -17.41 -16.64 -0.75
C THR A 79 -17.98 -15.29 -1.18
N GLN A 80 -17.61 -14.80 -2.36
CA GLN A 80 -17.92 -13.44 -2.84
C GLN A 80 -17.37 -12.33 -1.92
N GLU A 81 -16.26 -12.59 -1.25
CA GLU A 81 -15.64 -11.66 -0.30
C GLU A 81 -14.52 -10.86 -0.96
N LEU A 82 -14.37 -9.60 -0.52
CA LEU A 82 -13.27 -8.72 -0.87
C LEU A 82 -12.35 -8.58 0.34
N LEU A 83 -11.05 -8.82 0.15
CA LEU A 83 -10.06 -8.61 1.20
C LEU A 83 -9.84 -7.11 1.44
N LEU A 84 -10.04 -6.65 2.67
CA LEU A 84 -9.73 -5.28 3.10
C LEU A 84 -8.56 -5.28 4.06
N GLN A 85 -7.69 -4.28 3.95
CA GLN A 85 -6.56 -4.09 4.84
C GLN A 85 -6.88 -2.99 5.87
N LYS A 86 -6.37 -3.11 7.10
CA LYS A 86 -6.34 -1.99 8.03
C LYS A 86 -4.99 -1.29 7.97
N ARG A 87 -4.99 0.00 7.65
CA ARG A 87 -3.78 0.82 7.54
C ARG A 87 -3.06 0.92 8.88
N ALA A 88 -1.73 0.85 8.83
CA ALA A 88 -0.91 1.02 10.02
C ALA A 88 -1.04 2.43 10.61
N ASP A 89 -0.96 2.54 11.94
CA ASP A 89 -1.16 3.81 12.67
C ASP A 89 -0.08 4.88 12.36
N TYR A 90 1.06 4.48 11.78
CA TYR A 90 2.15 5.40 11.44
C TYR A 90 2.06 5.96 10.02
N LYS A 91 1.10 5.51 9.20
CA LYS A 91 0.90 6.08 7.86
C LYS A 91 0.53 7.56 8.01
N ASP A 92 1.11 8.40 7.18
CA ASP A 92 0.92 9.85 7.21
C ASP A 92 -0.46 10.29 6.71
N SER A 93 -1.13 9.41 5.96
CA SER A 93 -2.51 9.56 5.49
C SER A 93 -3.39 8.39 5.94
N TRP A 94 -4.57 8.74 6.49
CA TRP A 94 -5.60 7.81 6.98
C TRP A 94 -5.11 6.69 7.92
N PRO A 95 -4.34 7.01 8.99
CA PRO A 95 -3.83 6.00 9.92
C PRO A 95 -4.98 5.25 10.61
N GLY A 96 -4.86 3.92 10.69
CA GLY A 96 -5.81 3.07 11.41
C GLY A 96 -7.16 2.84 10.71
N LEU A 97 -7.38 3.39 9.51
CA LEU A 97 -8.61 3.19 8.74
C LEU A 97 -8.54 1.91 7.90
N TRP A 98 -9.72 1.45 7.47
CA TRP A 98 -9.83 0.37 6.48
C TRP A 98 -9.53 0.89 5.08
N ASP A 99 -8.85 0.06 4.31
CA ASP A 99 -8.43 0.29 2.95
C ASP A 99 -8.66 -0.97 2.12
N ILE A 100 -8.43 -0.86 0.82
CA ILE A 100 -8.47 -1.99 -0.10
C ILE A 100 -7.34 -3.00 0.19
N SER A 101 -7.31 -4.12 -0.53
CA SER A 101 -6.36 -5.21 -0.24
C SER A 101 -4.90 -4.74 -0.25
N SER A 102 -4.52 -3.95 -1.25
CA SER A 102 -3.23 -3.24 -1.30
C SER A 102 -3.33 -2.00 -2.18
N ALA A 103 -2.66 -0.92 -1.81
CA ALA A 103 -2.63 0.32 -2.60
C ALA A 103 -1.34 1.11 -2.39
N GLY A 104 -0.88 1.78 -3.44
CA GLY A 104 0.30 2.64 -3.36
C GLY A 104 0.53 3.45 -4.64
N HIS A 105 1.44 4.42 -4.57
CA HIS A 105 1.66 5.34 -5.68
C HIS A 105 2.49 4.68 -6.78
N ILE A 106 2.27 5.13 -8.02
CA ILE A 106 3.15 4.79 -9.12
C ILE A 106 4.37 5.70 -9.03
N SER A 107 5.53 5.10 -8.75
CA SER A 107 6.81 5.81 -8.77
C SER A 107 7.09 6.42 -10.15
N ALA A 108 7.82 7.53 -10.18
CA ALA A 108 8.12 8.26 -11.40
C ALA A 108 8.81 7.35 -12.43
N GLY A 109 8.21 7.25 -13.62
CA GLY A 109 8.68 6.38 -14.70
C GLY A 109 8.19 4.93 -14.65
N ASP A 110 7.62 4.47 -13.54
CA ASP A 110 7.10 3.11 -13.43
C ASP A 110 5.79 2.92 -14.19
N SER A 111 5.51 1.65 -14.50
CA SER A 111 4.22 1.25 -15.03
C SER A 111 3.25 0.86 -13.91
N SER A 112 1.97 1.03 -14.20
CA SER A 112 0.88 0.66 -13.29
C SER A 112 0.93 -0.81 -12.85
N LEU A 113 1.08 -1.74 -13.80
CA LEU A 113 1.09 -3.17 -13.47
C LEU A 113 2.30 -3.59 -12.62
N ILE A 114 3.49 -3.05 -12.90
CA ILE A 114 4.69 -3.31 -12.08
C ILE A 114 4.48 -2.78 -10.66
N THR A 115 3.90 -1.58 -10.54
CA THR A 115 3.55 -0.99 -9.24
C THR A 115 2.56 -1.88 -8.49
N ALA A 116 1.49 -2.35 -9.15
CA ALA A 116 0.49 -3.22 -8.52
C ALA A 116 1.10 -4.53 -7.99
N GLN A 117 2.01 -5.15 -8.75
CA GLN A 117 2.73 -6.34 -8.29
C GLN A 117 3.67 -6.03 -7.11
N ARG A 118 4.39 -4.90 -7.16
CA ARG A 118 5.30 -4.45 -6.11
C ARG A 118 4.56 -4.17 -4.80
N GLU A 119 3.52 -3.34 -4.84
CA GLU A 119 2.73 -2.99 -3.64
C GLU A 119 2.09 -4.23 -3.01
N LEU A 120 1.52 -5.12 -3.82
CA LEU A 120 0.94 -6.37 -3.32
C LEU A 120 1.99 -7.26 -2.62
N GLN A 121 3.21 -7.30 -3.15
CA GLN A 121 4.32 -8.02 -2.54
C GLN A 121 4.81 -7.32 -1.26
N GLU A 122 4.95 -5.99 -1.25
CA GLU A 122 5.47 -5.21 -0.14
C GLU A 122 4.49 -5.10 1.04
N GLU A 123 3.18 -5.13 0.78
CA GLU A 123 2.17 -4.99 1.83
C GLU A 123 1.65 -6.33 2.34
N LEU A 124 1.52 -7.34 1.47
CA LEU A 124 0.93 -8.64 1.82
C LEU A 124 1.90 -9.82 1.66
N GLY A 125 3.05 -9.63 1.00
CA GLY A 125 3.99 -10.71 0.71
C GLY A 125 3.52 -11.64 -0.42
N VAL A 126 2.52 -11.23 -1.21
CA VAL A 126 1.90 -12.04 -2.25
C VAL A 126 2.55 -11.73 -3.60
N ILE A 127 3.04 -12.77 -4.27
CA ILE A 127 3.65 -12.68 -5.60
C ILE A 127 2.76 -13.42 -6.59
N LEU A 128 2.31 -12.70 -7.62
CA LEU A 128 1.43 -13.24 -8.67
C LEU A 128 1.95 -12.87 -10.06
N PRO A 129 1.69 -13.72 -11.07
CA PRO A 129 2.05 -13.42 -12.45
C PRO A 129 1.19 -12.28 -12.99
N LYS A 130 1.68 -11.61 -14.04
CA LYS A 130 1.08 -10.40 -14.63
C LYS A 130 -0.38 -10.60 -15.08
N ASP A 131 -0.73 -11.80 -15.51
CA ASP A 131 -2.05 -12.17 -16.04
C ASP A 131 -3.08 -12.46 -14.94
N ALA A 132 -2.65 -12.50 -13.68
CA ALA A 132 -3.57 -12.51 -12.53
C ALA A 132 -4.24 -11.15 -12.25
N PHE A 133 -3.71 -10.07 -12.84
CA PHE A 133 -4.16 -8.70 -12.60
C PHE A 133 -5.03 -8.21 -13.77
N GLU A 134 -6.31 -8.04 -13.51
CA GLU A 134 -7.26 -7.48 -14.46
C GLU A 134 -7.49 -6.00 -14.16
N LEU A 135 -7.08 -5.10 -15.06
CA LEU A 135 -7.45 -3.68 -14.95
C LEU A 135 -8.95 -3.53 -15.21
N ILE A 136 -9.70 -3.16 -14.17
CA ILE A 136 -11.16 -3.05 -14.26
C ILE A 136 -11.62 -1.62 -14.58
N PHE A 137 -11.01 -0.60 -13.97
CA PHE A 137 -11.30 0.81 -14.25
C PHE A 137 -10.21 1.73 -13.69
N ILE A 138 -10.30 3.01 -14.03
CA ILE A 138 -9.50 4.09 -13.48
C ILE A 138 -10.47 5.09 -12.86
N PHE A 139 -10.22 5.55 -11.63
CA PHE A 139 -11.02 6.60 -10.99
C PHE A 139 -10.14 7.73 -10.49
N LEU A 140 -10.71 8.94 -10.44
CA LEU A 140 -10.08 10.11 -9.85
C LEU A 140 -10.68 10.35 -8.47
N GLU A 141 -9.83 10.39 -7.45
CA GLU A 141 -10.18 10.92 -6.14
C GLU A 141 -9.57 12.32 -5.96
N GLU A 142 -10.41 13.28 -5.59
CA GLU A 142 -9.97 14.62 -5.16
C GLU A 142 -10.41 14.81 -3.71
N CYS A 143 -9.46 14.80 -2.78
CA CYS A 143 -9.74 14.98 -1.36
C CYS A 143 -8.67 15.81 -0.64
N VAL A 144 -9.06 16.43 0.46
CA VAL A 144 -8.16 17.26 1.27
C VAL A 144 -8.25 16.81 2.73
N THR A 145 -7.11 16.47 3.32
CA THR A 145 -7.02 15.98 4.69
C THR A 145 -5.98 16.75 5.50
N ASN A 146 -5.76 16.33 6.76
CA ASN A 146 -4.79 16.92 7.67
C ASN A 146 -4.91 18.46 7.80
N ASN A 147 -6.15 18.95 7.98
CA ASN A 147 -6.48 20.38 8.08
C ASN A 147 -5.96 21.22 6.89
N GLY A 148 -6.03 20.68 5.66
CA GLY A 148 -5.62 21.40 4.44
C GLY A 148 -4.16 21.21 4.06
N LYS A 149 -3.41 20.35 4.75
CA LYS A 149 -1.98 20.13 4.51
C LYS A 149 -1.67 18.97 3.59
N PHE A 150 -2.67 18.15 3.28
CA PHE A 150 -2.54 17.00 2.39
C PHE A 150 -3.66 17.04 1.36
N ILE A 151 -3.31 17.35 0.11
CA ILE A 151 -4.22 17.46 -1.02
C ILE A 151 -3.98 16.24 -1.89
N ASN A 152 -4.93 15.30 -1.90
CA ASN A 152 -4.89 14.10 -2.72
C ASN A 152 -5.68 14.34 -4.01
N ASN A 153 -4.98 14.45 -5.13
CA ASN A 153 -5.59 14.51 -6.46
C ASN A 153 -5.08 13.29 -7.26
N GLU A 154 -5.66 12.13 -6.98
CA GLU A 154 -5.08 10.85 -7.33
C GLU A 154 -5.91 10.11 -8.39
N TYR A 155 -5.25 9.72 -9.48
CA TYR A 155 -5.79 8.78 -10.45
C TYR A 155 -5.37 7.36 -10.08
N SER A 156 -6.32 6.55 -9.64
CA SER A 156 -6.08 5.19 -9.20
C SER A 156 -6.47 4.20 -10.28
N ASP A 157 -5.48 3.46 -10.78
CA ASP A 157 -5.70 2.30 -11.65
C ASP A 157 -6.12 1.12 -10.77
N VAL A 158 -7.32 0.60 -11.00
CA VAL A 158 -7.88 -0.45 -10.17
C VAL A 158 -7.72 -1.80 -10.85
N TYR A 159 -6.94 -2.66 -10.20
CA TYR A 159 -6.75 -4.05 -10.60
C TYR A 159 -7.58 -4.98 -9.72
N ARG A 160 -8.25 -5.94 -10.34
CA ARG A 160 -8.83 -7.10 -9.68
C ARG A 160 -7.88 -8.30 -9.78
N VAL A 161 -7.70 -8.97 -8.65
CA VAL A 161 -7.10 -10.30 -8.55
C VAL A 161 -8.17 -11.24 -8.03
N THR A 162 -8.47 -12.29 -8.79
CA THR A 162 -9.49 -13.27 -8.42
C THR A 162 -8.86 -14.54 -7.89
N THR A 163 -9.35 -14.99 -6.74
CA THR A 163 -8.97 -16.25 -6.10
C THR A 163 -10.19 -17.16 -5.99
N LEU A 164 -9.99 -18.47 -6.05
CA LEU A 164 -11.11 -19.42 -5.89
C LEU A 164 -11.64 -19.38 -4.46
N GLU A 165 -10.74 -19.45 -3.48
CA GLU A 165 -11.02 -19.43 -2.05
C GLU A 165 -10.33 -18.24 -1.39
N PRO A 166 -10.80 -17.76 -0.22
CA PRO A 166 -10.11 -16.73 0.55
C PRO A 166 -8.65 -17.11 0.82
N ILE A 167 -7.75 -16.13 0.67
CA ILE A 167 -6.34 -16.31 1.02
C ILE A 167 -6.24 -16.56 2.53
N SER A 168 -5.64 -17.70 2.92
CA SER A 168 -5.45 -18.03 4.33
C SER A 168 -4.49 -17.02 4.97
N ARG A 169 -4.74 -16.70 6.25
CA ARG A 169 -3.98 -15.66 6.96
C ARG A 169 -2.49 -15.98 7.06
N GLU A 170 -2.17 -17.26 7.11
CA GLU A 170 -0.81 -17.79 7.19
C GLU A 170 -0.02 -17.56 5.90
N ALA A 171 -0.69 -17.26 4.78
CA ALA A 171 -0.04 -16.92 3.52
C ALA A 171 0.52 -15.49 3.51
N PHE A 172 0.00 -14.59 4.36
CA PHE A 172 0.52 -13.23 4.48
C PHE A 172 1.78 -13.20 5.33
N THR A 173 2.89 -12.82 4.72
CA THR A 173 4.22 -12.85 5.37
C THR A 173 4.61 -11.51 5.99
N LEU A 174 3.88 -10.45 5.65
CA LEU A 174 4.07 -9.09 6.12
C LEU A 174 2.83 -8.72 6.94
N GLN A 175 2.90 -9.02 8.24
CA GLN A 175 1.98 -8.51 9.26
C GLN A 175 2.75 -7.49 10.09
#